data_AF-A0AB39R105-F1
#
_entry.id   AF-A0AB39R105-F1
#
_cell.length_a   1.000
_cell.length_b   1.000
_cell.length_c   1.000
_cell.angle_alpha   90.00
_cell.angle_beta   90.00
_cell.angle_gamma   90.00
#
_symmetry.space_group_name_H-M   'P 1'
#
loop_
_entity.id
_entity.type
_entity.pdbx_description
1 polymer ?
#
loop_
_entity_poly.entity_id
_entity_poly.type
_entity_poly.pdbx_seq_one_letter_code
_entity_poly.pdbx_strand_id
1 'polypeptide(L)'
;MSTSARLRNRRVTLERRATASKAVRTSLVSLAGLIGGPVSNQAGEEVGRVVDVVARLYGEDSYPPVTGLILRIGRRHTFLAADAIGKVHAGHV
;
A
#
# COMPACT_ATOMS: atom_id res chain seq x y z
N MET A 1 -44.76 -6.08 -7.58
CA MET A 1 -43.43 -6.21 -6.95
C MET A 1 -43.35 -5.33 -5.71
N SER A 2 -43.20 -5.93 -4.53
CA SER A 2 -43.31 -5.27 -3.21
C SER A 2 -42.16 -4.30 -2.91
N THR A 3 -42.49 -3.13 -2.36
CA THR A 3 -41.56 -2.04 -1.95
C THR A 3 -40.47 -2.53 -1.00
N SER A 4 -40.76 -3.54 -0.17
CA SER A 4 -39.81 -4.18 0.75
C SER A 4 -38.65 -4.86 0.01
N ALA A 5 -38.92 -5.49 -1.14
CA ALA A 5 -37.89 -6.16 -1.93
C ALA A 5 -36.87 -5.17 -2.53
N ARG A 6 -37.31 -3.97 -2.93
CA ARG A 6 -36.42 -2.92 -3.47
C ARG A 6 -35.52 -2.34 -2.39
N LEU A 7 -36.07 -2.08 -1.19
CA LEU A 7 -35.30 -1.58 -0.05
C LEU A 7 -34.23 -2.59 0.39
N ARG A 8 -34.58 -3.89 0.42
CA ARG A 8 -33.63 -4.97 0.72
C ARG A 8 -32.49 -5.04 -0.29
N ASN A 9 -32.79 -5.02 -1.59
CA ASN A 9 -31.76 -5.05 -2.64
C ASN A 9 -30.82 -3.83 -2.59
N ARG A 10 -31.36 -2.64 -2.28
CA ARG A 10 -30.56 -1.43 -2.12
C ARG A 10 -29.59 -1.57 -0.94
N ARG A 11 -30.06 -2.10 0.19
CA ARG A 11 -29.23 -2.28 1.40
C ARG A 11 -28.06 -3.25 1.16
N VAL A 12 -28.33 -4.40 0.55
CA VAL A 12 -27.29 -5.39 0.19
C VAL A 12 -26.23 -4.81 -0.75
N THR A 13 -26.65 -3.99 -1.73
CA THR A 13 -25.72 -3.35 -2.67
C THR A 13 -24.82 -2.32 -1.98
N LEU A 14 -25.37 -1.53 -1.05
CA LEU A 14 -24.61 -0.55 -0.28
C LEU A 14 -23.62 -1.23 0.68
N GLU A 15 -24.04 -2.30 1.35
CA GLU A 15 -23.19 -3.10 2.23
C GLU A 15 -22.02 -3.72 1.45
N ARG A 16 -22.28 -4.29 0.26
CA ARG A 16 -21.22 -4.81 -0.62
C ARG A 16 -20.23 -3.72 -1.04
N ARG A 17 -20.72 -2.55 -1.43
CA ARG A 17 -19.86 -1.40 -1.80
C ARG A 17 -19.03 -0.93 -0.63
N ALA A 18 -19.62 -0.82 0.56
CA ALA A 18 -18.90 -0.43 1.77
C ALA A 18 -17.79 -1.43 2.11
N THR A 19 -18.06 -2.73 2.01
CA THR A 19 -17.05 -3.78 2.21
C THR A 19 -15.93 -3.71 1.16
N ALA A 20 -16.26 -3.54 -0.12
CA ALA A 20 -15.28 -3.39 -1.18
C ALA A 20 -14.40 -2.14 -0.99
N SER A 21 -15.00 -0.98 -0.71
CA SER A 21 -14.27 0.25 -0.42
C SER A 21 -13.42 0.13 0.84
N LYS A 22 -13.90 -0.58 1.88
CA LYS A 22 -13.12 -0.86 3.09
C LYS A 22 -11.90 -1.74 2.78
N ALA A 23 -12.07 -2.80 2.00
CA ALA A 23 -10.98 -3.69 1.59
C ALA A 23 -9.89 -2.94 0.81
N VAL A 24 -10.29 -2.10 -0.14
CA VAL A 24 -9.36 -1.22 -0.88
C VAL A 24 -8.67 -0.25 0.08
N ARG A 25 -9.41 0.40 0.99
CA ARG A 25 -8.81 1.34 1.95
C ARG A 25 -7.79 0.65 2.85
N THR A 26 -8.03 -0.60 3.24
CA THR A 26 -7.11 -1.39 4.07
C THR A 26 -5.91 -1.92 3.30
N SER A 27 -5.97 -2.00 1.97
CA SER A 27 -4.83 -2.41 1.13
C SER A 27 -3.98 -1.23 0.66
N LEU A 28 -4.43 0.00 0.88
CA LEU A 28 -3.66 1.21 0.54
C LEU A 28 -2.71 1.58 1.69
N VAL A 29 -1.47 1.85 1.32
CA VAL A 29 -0.46 2.42 2.23
C VAL A 29 -0.31 3.91 1.93
N SER A 30 -0.37 4.73 2.97
CA SER A 30 -0.07 6.15 2.85
C SER A 30 1.41 6.35 2.60
N LEU A 31 1.79 6.92 1.45
CA LEU A 31 3.18 7.24 1.14
C LEU A 31 3.79 8.19 2.19
N ALA A 32 3.06 9.24 2.56
CA ALA A 32 3.51 10.20 3.57
C ALA A 32 3.74 9.54 4.95
N GLY A 33 2.98 8.49 5.27
CA GLY A 33 3.20 7.71 6.50
C GLY A 33 4.37 6.72 6.39
N LEU A 34 4.67 6.25 5.17
CA LEU A 34 5.75 5.31 4.91
C LEU A 34 7.13 5.97 4.92
N ILE A 35 7.25 7.19 4.40
CA ILE A 35 8.51 7.94 4.39
C ILE A 35 8.98 8.19 5.83
N GLY A 36 10.24 7.83 6.12
CA GLY A 36 10.85 7.87 7.45
C GLY A 36 10.53 6.66 8.34
N GLY A 37 9.60 5.80 7.91
CA GLY A 37 9.22 4.56 8.59
C GLY A 37 10.39 3.56 8.68
N PRO A 38 10.42 2.73 9.73
CA PRO A 38 11.47 1.73 9.91
C PRO A 38 11.38 0.64 8.84
N VAL A 39 12.54 0.09 8.49
CA VAL A 39 12.68 -1.08 7.63
C VAL A 39 13.33 -2.18 8.46
N SER A 40 12.71 -3.35 8.50
CA SER A 40 13.24 -4.51 9.21
C SER A 40 13.75 -5.60 8.26
N ASN A 41 14.77 -6.35 8.70
CA ASN A 41 15.17 -7.58 8.02
C ASN A 41 14.23 -8.75 8.36
N GLN A 42 14.47 -9.93 7.79
CA GLN A 42 13.69 -11.14 8.03
C GLN A 42 13.74 -11.66 9.47
N ALA A 43 14.73 -11.23 10.27
CA ALA A 43 14.82 -11.52 11.70
C ALA A 43 14.01 -10.52 12.56
N GLY A 44 13.43 -9.49 11.94
CA GLY A 44 12.66 -8.43 12.60
C GLY A 44 13.52 -7.25 13.09
N GLU A 45 14.82 -7.25 12.84
CA GLU A 45 15.73 -6.19 13.30
C GLU A 45 15.63 -4.97 12.38
N GLU A 46 15.50 -3.76 12.95
CA GLU A 46 15.50 -2.50 12.18
C GLU A 46 16.89 -2.29 11.54
N VAL A 47 16.93 -2.22 10.22
CA VAL A 47 18.15 -2.01 9.42
C VAL A 47 18.27 -0.60 8.88
N GLY A 48 17.17 0.16 8.86
CA GLY A 48 17.17 1.50 8.28
C GLY A 48 15.78 2.12 8.21
N ARG A 49 15.65 3.12 7.34
CA ARG A 49 14.40 3.87 7.14
C ARG A 49 14.10 4.07 5.67
N VAL A 50 12.82 4.14 5.33
CA VAL A 50 12.38 4.51 3.98
C VAL A 50 12.66 5.99 3.74
N VAL A 51 13.26 6.32 2.61
CA VAL A 51 13.55 7.70 2.16
C VAL A 51 12.59 8.13 1.08
N ASP A 52 12.35 7.26 0.08
CA ASP A 52 11.44 7.55 -1.03
C ASP A 52 11.02 6.26 -1.76
N VAL A 53 10.15 6.39 -2.75
CA VAL A 53 9.74 5.31 -3.68
C VAL A 53 10.25 5.59 -5.10
N VAL A 54 10.52 4.55 -5.85
CA VAL A 54 10.88 4.65 -7.28
C VAL A 54 9.72 4.12 -8.10
N ALA A 55 9.12 4.97 -8.93
CA ALA A 55 8.01 4.60 -9.81
C ALA A 55 8.37 4.77 -11.28
N ARG A 56 7.84 3.89 -12.14
CA ARG A 56 7.96 4.02 -13.60
C ARG A 56 6.84 4.94 -14.11
N LEU A 57 7.18 6.19 -14.38
CA LEU A 57 6.20 7.23 -14.75
C LEU A 57 5.66 7.12 -16.18
N TYR A 58 6.40 6.48 -17.09
CA TYR A 58 6.01 6.35 -18.49
C TYR A 58 5.60 4.90 -18.79
N GLY A 59 4.43 4.72 -19.41
CA GLY A 59 3.87 3.42 -19.77
C GLY A 59 2.37 3.50 -20.07
N GLU A 60 1.78 2.35 -20.37
CA GLU A 60 0.33 2.21 -20.64
C GLU A 60 -0.50 2.07 -19.35
N ASP A 61 0.16 1.86 -18.21
CA ASP A 61 -0.48 1.67 -16.91
C ASP A 61 -1.17 2.96 -16.43
N SER A 62 -2.43 2.85 -15.98
CA SER A 62 -3.18 4.00 -15.45
C SER A 62 -2.61 4.58 -14.15
N TYR A 63 -1.85 3.78 -13.41
CA TYR A 63 -1.09 4.20 -12.24
C TYR A 63 0.36 3.77 -12.41
N PRO A 64 1.34 4.69 -12.24
CA PRO A 64 2.75 4.35 -12.31
C PRO A 64 3.10 3.21 -11.34
N PRO A 65 3.61 2.06 -11.83
CA PRO A 65 3.98 0.98 -10.94
C PRO A 65 5.20 1.37 -10.10
N VAL A 66 5.13 1.07 -8.81
CA VAL A 66 6.28 1.20 -7.90
C VAL A 66 7.24 0.04 -8.17
N THR A 67 8.47 0.39 -8.52
CA THR A 67 9.54 -0.54 -8.89
C THR A 67 10.51 -0.82 -7.76
N GLY A 68 10.50 0.00 -6.71
CA GLY A 68 11.32 -0.20 -5.52
C GLY A 68 11.26 0.97 -4.55
N LEU A 69 12.06 0.89 -3.49
CA LEU A 69 12.22 1.88 -2.44
C LEU A 69 13.66 2.41 -2.42
N ILE A 70 13.81 3.67 -2.02
CA ILE A 70 15.09 4.21 -1.58
C ILE A 70 15.10 4.14 -0.05
N LEU A 71 16.10 3.47 0.49
CA LEU A 71 16.29 3.28 1.93
C LEU A 71 17.52 4.03 2.40
N ARG A 72 17.53 4.47 3.66
CA ARG A 72 18.72 4.91 4.36
C ARG A 72 19.16 3.85 5.36
N ILE A 73 20.32 3.25 5.10
CA ILE A 73 20.97 2.26 5.96
C ILE A 73 22.29 2.86 6.44
N GLY A 74 22.38 3.13 7.75
CA GLY A 74 23.46 3.92 8.32
C GLY A 74 23.58 5.29 7.64
N ARG A 75 24.71 5.55 6.97
CA ARG A 75 25.00 6.82 6.27
C ARG A 75 24.78 6.77 4.76
N ARG A 76 24.25 5.67 4.22
CA ARG A 76 24.13 5.45 2.77
C ARG A 76 22.68 5.36 2.33
N HIS A 77 22.41 5.79 1.10
CA HIS A 77 21.17 5.50 0.40
C HIS A 77 21.32 4.24 -0.43
N THR A 78 20.32 3.36 -0.37
CA THR A 78 20.30 2.07 -1.05
C THR A 78 18.98 1.89 -1.76
N PHE A 79 19.01 1.40 -2.99
CA PHE A 79 17.81 0.98 -3.70
C PHE A 79 17.43 -0.45 -3.31
N LEU A 80 16.17 -0.66 -2.95
CA LEU A 80 15.56 -1.97 -2.73
C LEU A 80 14.52 -2.21 -3.82
N ALA A 81 14.74 -3.21 -4.67
CA ALA A 81 13.82 -3.60 -5.72
C ALA A 81 12.50 -4.14 -5.13
N ALA A 82 11.37 -3.87 -5.80
CA ALA A 82 10.04 -4.22 -5.29
C ALA A 82 9.84 -5.73 -5.09
N ASP A 83 10.50 -6.56 -5.89
CA ASP A 83 10.47 -8.03 -5.80
C ASP A 83 11.21 -8.57 -4.57
N ALA A 84 12.13 -7.79 -3.99
CA ALA A 84 12.85 -8.12 -2.76
C ALA A 84 12.11 -7.67 -1.49
N ILE A 85 10.98 -6.96 -1.60
CA ILE A 85 10.20 -6.50 -0.46
C ILE A 85 9.28 -7.62 0.02
N GLY A 86 9.43 -8.05 1.27
CA GLY A 86 8.57 -9.08 1.85
C GLY A 86 7.15 -8.57 2.12
N LYS A 87 7.03 -7.45 2.85
CA LYS A 87 5.74 -6.84 3.21
C LYS A 87 5.88 -5.33 3.28
N VAL A 88 4.78 -4.62 3.06
CA VAL A 88 4.65 -3.20 3.34
C VAL A 88 3.39 -3.01 4.16
N HIS A 89 3.53 -2.32 5.27
CA HIS A 89 2.47 -2.04 6.21
C HIS A 89 2.31 -0.52 6.38
N ALA A 90 1.32 -0.11 7.16
CA ALA A 90 1.11 1.31 7.45
C ALA A 90 2.31 1.86 8.25
N GLY A 91 3.20 2.58 7.56
CA GLY A 91 4.35 3.25 8.17
C GLY A 91 5.58 2.38 8.43
N HIS A 92 5.60 1.12 7.98
CA HIS A 92 6.78 0.24 8.12
C HIS A 92 6.93 -0.73 6.95
N VAL A 93 8.17 -1.17 6.73
CA VAL A 93 8.55 -2.17 5.72
C VAL A 93 9.20 -3.36 6.42
#